data_AF-A0A2E4YCD8-F1
#
_entry.id   AF-A0A2E4YCD8-F1
#
_cell.length_a   1.000
_cell.length_b   1.000
_cell.length_c   1.000
_cell.angle_alpha   90.00
_cell.angle_beta   90.00
_cell.angle_gamma   90.00
#
_symmetry.space_group_name_H-M   'P 1'
#
loop_
_entity.id
_entity.type
_entity.pdbx_description
1 polymer ?
#
loop_
_entity_poly.entity_id
_entity_poly.type
_entity_poly.pdbx_seq_one_letter_code
_entity_poly.pdbx_strand_id
1 'polypeptide(L)'
;MQPLPPVATPPLPPPLAAKEDVEEEPTASGPFGNELFEVAEGNVLSAGAVFVASIVLDALTALPTTIVVDVPTSLRTTALVLSAIVAAPPVDAEFLFEQRGLAAVLLIVAAFVGLHNGGVNARIADAVYSLLCGWAVLLIFGFSGPKEGERGYDRKGKRENLIALAAAFLGYSGARIMRGALYHPGEVTSFSASHDDIEARGYAMADDFVATTLVFGGTLCICAAGVVLLNHDAIYEQGCKPVASVIAQISVLIFLTAFIVQIAGFSRVNELEALFGDSACVGDMDVCENSFRARRLYTANSSPAALWACAVGLTILAFPHDRRCRTRRAYFGQTIEEEEEEREAATGSGHVAFVASVIAVFVVYSYADSFWPALELLLLFVSIPVAWYSSTWIACILHASGMLAYTIGRLGSPLGFDLTYLTHWFVAATLLVTFALAVSTFISWLLYSSCFSQGRYIVWLENLTALLIVALVSMQLFLTIASLGIISGYDGSLMKATNVQASSWRSASMQWATQHCLGFFFAAALVGGRFETQNERIARWLLRTVWFAVPVLLASCWAFLLLASASYAPYGTTGDAASIVIATLAALLPWTLAGIVMC
;
A
#
# COMPACT_ATOMS: atom_id res chain seq x y z
N MET A 1 -88.86 -1.61 -29.48
CA MET A 1 -87.64 -1.54 -28.64
C MET A 1 -86.95 -0.23 -28.98
N GLN A 2 -86.95 0.74 -28.06
CA GLN A 2 -86.28 2.03 -28.24
C GLN A 2 -84.76 1.86 -28.03
N PRO A 3 -83.91 2.58 -28.78
CA PRO A 3 -82.46 2.54 -28.59
C PRO A 3 -82.05 3.32 -27.33
N LEU A 4 -81.11 2.75 -26.57
CA LEU A 4 -80.54 3.37 -25.36
C LEU A 4 -79.73 4.62 -25.70
N PRO A 5 -79.69 5.63 -24.80
CA PRO A 5 -78.92 6.85 -24.97
C PRO A 5 -77.41 6.61 -24.81
N PRO A 6 -76.55 7.48 -25.37
CA PRO A 6 -75.10 7.33 -25.34
C PRO A 6 -74.53 7.54 -23.93
N VAL A 7 -73.58 6.69 -23.57
CA VAL A 7 -72.82 6.76 -22.31
C VAL A 7 -71.88 7.97 -22.35
N ALA A 8 -72.01 8.86 -21.37
CA ALA A 8 -71.11 10.00 -21.19
C ALA A 8 -69.73 9.52 -20.72
N THR A 9 -68.67 9.96 -21.40
CA THR A 9 -67.28 9.80 -20.95
C THR A 9 -67.02 10.67 -19.72
N PRO A 10 -66.29 10.16 -18.71
CA PRO A 10 -65.90 10.95 -17.55
C PRO A 10 -64.91 12.07 -17.92
N PRO A 11 -64.93 13.21 -17.23
CA PRO A 11 -64.02 14.32 -17.50
C PRO A 11 -62.57 13.93 -17.17
N LEU A 12 -61.62 14.40 -17.99
CA LEU A 12 -60.20 14.28 -17.71
C LEU A 12 -59.84 14.94 -16.37
N PRO A 13 -58.91 14.36 -15.59
CA PRO A 13 -58.37 15.02 -14.41
C PRO A 13 -57.64 16.31 -14.79
N PRO A 14 -57.68 17.34 -13.92
CA PRO A 14 -56.98 18.60 -14.17
C PRO A 14 -55.47 18.38 -14.29
N PRO A 15 -54.75 19.18 -15.10
CA PRO A 15 -53.31 19.11 -15.19
C PRO A 15 -52.69 19.34 -13.81
N LEU A 16 -51.79 18.45 -13.41
CA LEU A 16 -50.95 18.62 -12.23
C LEU A 16 -50.24 19.97 -12.33
N ALA A 17 -50.48 20.84 -11.36
CA ALA A 17 -49.72 22.06 -11.20
C ALA A 17 -48.24 21.71 -11.16
N ALA A 18 -47.45 22.39 -11.99
CA ALA A 18 -46.00 22.35 -11.92
C ALA A 18 -45.59 22.64 -10.47
N LYS A 19 -44.84 21.74 -9.85
CA LYS A 19 -44.13 22.04 -8.62
C LYS A 19 -43.23 23.24 -8.92
N GLU A 20 -43.52 24.37 -8.30
CA GLU A 20 -42.54 25.45 -8.16
C GLU A 20 -41.30 24.83 -7.49
N ASP A 21 -40.16 24.99 -8.16
CA ASP A 21 -38.85 24.66 -7.63
C ASP A 21 -38.67 25.43 -6.32
N VAL A 22 -38.56 24.70 -5.23
CA VAL A 22 -38.16 25.25 -3.94
C VAL A 22 -36.72 25.69 -4.13
N GLU A 23 -36.50 27.00 -4.24
CA GLU A 23 -35.18 27.61 -4.08
C GLU A 23 -34.64 27.21 -2.69
N GLU A 24 -33.73 26.25 -2.65
CA GLU A 24 -32.92 25.97 -1.47
C GLU A 24 -32.05 27.21 -1.19
N GLU A 25 -32.30 27.87 -0.06
CA GLU A 25 -31.40 28.89 0.48
C GLU A 25 -29.99 28.30 0.62
N PRO A 26 -28.94 28.95 0.07
CA PRO A 26 -27.57 28.50 0.26
C PRO A 26 -27.22 28.70 1.74
N THR A 27 -27.05 27.59 2.46
CA THR A 27 -26.54 27.61 3.83
C THR A 27 -25.17 28.29 3.83
N ALA A 28 -25.05 29.37 4.59
CA ALA A 28 -23.83 30.16 4.70
C ALA A 28 -22.68 29.30 5.24
N SER A 29 -21.74 28.94 4.36
CA SER A 29 -20.49 28.28 4.70
C SER A 29 -19.57 29.28 5.41
N GLY A 30 -19.29 29.02 6.69
CA GLY A 30 -18.21 29.71 7.39
C GLY A 30 -16.86 29.42 6.72
N PRO A 31 -15.79 30.18 7.04
CA PRO A 31 -14.48 30.07 6.37
C PRO A 31 -13.76 28.71 6.54
N PHE A 32 -14.33 27.78 7.31
CA PHE A 32 -13.87 26.40 7.47
C PHE A 32 -14.97 25.35 7.18
N GLY A 33 -16.14 25.79 6.73
CA GLY A 33 -17.29 24.95 6.42
C GLY A 33 -17.28 24.50 4.98
N ASN A 34 -16.24 23.77 4.58
CA ASN A 34 -16.34 22.91 3.42
C ASN A 34 -16.22 21.48 3.91
N GLU A 35 -17.14 20.65 3.44
CA GLU A 35 -16.97 19.23 3.14
C GLU A 35 -15.81 19.04 2.16
N LEU A 36 -14.64 19.64 2.43
CA LEU A 36 -13.49 19.81 1.53
C LEU A 36 -12.84 18.47 1.16
N PHE A 37 -13.31 17.41 1.79
CA PHE A 37 -13.11 16.03 1.39
C PHE A 37 -14.51 15.41 1.29
N GLU A 38 -15.16 15.49 0.14
CA GLU A 38 -16.07 14.42 -0.23
C GLU A 38 -15.27 13.13 -0.09
N VAL A 39 -15.67 12.29 0.86
CA VAL A 39 -14.90 11.14 1.37
C VAL A 39 -14.56 10.12 0.25
N ALA A 40 -15.22 10.25 -0.90
CA ALA A 40 -14.95 9.51 -2.13
C ALA A 40 -13.53 9.74 -2.70
N GLU A 41 -12.99 10.96 -2.67
CA GLU A 41 -11.65 11.25 -3.21
C GLU A 41 -10.51 10.91 -2.26
N GLY A 42 -10.86 10.64 -1.00
CA GLY A 42 -9.89 10.42 0.05
C GLY A 42 -8.96 9.24 -0.16
N ASN A 43 -9.48 8.21 -0.83
CA ASN A 43 -8.70 7.02 -1.18
C ASN A 43 -7.72 7.30 -2.29
N VAL A 44 -8.12 8.09 -3.27
CA VAL A 44 -7.26 8.45 -4.39
C VAL A 44 -6.10 9.29 -3.90
N LEU A 45 -6.37 10.28 -3.04
CA LEU A 45 -5.33 11.12 -2.45
C LEU A 45 -4.36 10.31 -1.58
N SER A 46 -4.89 9.41 -0.74
CA SER A 46 -4.08 8.54 0.13
C SER A 46 -3.26 7.53 -0.66
N ALA A 47 -3.84 6.88 -1.67
CA ALA A 47 -3.14 6.00 -2.59
C ALA A 47 -2.04 6.77 -3.34
N GLY A 48 -2.35 7.97 -3.84
CA GLY A 48 -1.40 8.86 -4.48
C GLY A 48 -0.20 9.18 -3.58
N ALA A 49 -0.43 9.47 -2.29
CA ALA A 49 0.64 9.69 -1.32
C ALA A 49 1.54 8.45 -1.14
N VAL A 50 0.95 7.25 -1.12
CA VAL A 50 1.71 5.99 -1.07
C VAL A 50 2.50 5.76 -2.37
N PHE A 51 1.94 6.09 -3.54
CA PHE A 51 2.67 5.99 -4.82
C PHE A 51 3.83 6.99 -4.89
N VAL A 52 3.69 8.20 -4.33
CA VAL A 52 4.83 9.11 -4.17
C VAL A 52 5.88 8.52 -3.25
N ALA A 53 5.49 7.90 -2.12
CA ALA A 53 6.44 7.18 -1.27
C ALA A 53 7.15 6.07 -2.06
N SER A 54 6.45 5.30 -2.92
CA SER A 54 7.08 4.31 -3.81
C SER A 54 8.16 4.90 -4.71
N ILE A 55 7.92 6.08 -5.29
CA ILE A 55 8.91 6.80 -6.12
C ILE A 55 10.12 7.22 -5.28
N VAL A 56 9.91 7.65 -4.04
CA VAL A 56 10.98 8.00 -3.10
C VAL A 56 11.81 6.75 -2.74
N LEU A 57 11.16 5.60 -2.54
CA LEU A 57 11.85 4.34 -2.29
C LEU A 57 12.70 3.91 -3.50
N ASP A 58 12.18 4.01 -4.73
CA ASP A 58 12.96 3.83 -5.97
C ASP A 58 14.15 4.81 -6.05
N ALA A 59 14.01 6.01 -5.49
CA ALA A 59 15.09 6.99 -5.42
C ALA A 59 16.21 6.59 -4.47
N LEU A 60 15.87 6.06 -3.31
CA LEU A 60 16.85 5.59 -2.33
C LEU A 60 17.56 4.31 -2.81
N THR A 61 16.83 3.43 -3.53
CA THR A 61 17.37 2.19 -4.10
C THR A 61 18.00 2.37 -5.47
N ALA A 62 18.13 3.59 -5.99
CA ALA A 62 18.83 3.81 -7.25
C ALA A 62 20.29 3.31 -7.19
N LEU A 63 20.79 2.82 -8.33
CA LEU A 63 22.06 2.11 -8.38
C LEU A 63 23.25 3.04 -8.14
N PRO A 64 24.28 2.57 -7.41
CA PRO A 64 25.57 3.24 -7.44
C PRO A 64 26.13 3.14 -8.87
N THR A 65 26.63 4.25 -9.41
CA THR A 65 27.29 4.23 -10.72
C THR A 65 28.56 3.38 -10.62
N THR A 66 28.77 2.46 -11.57
CA THR A 66 30.05 1.75 -11.72
C THR A 66 31.19 2.69 -12.13
N ILE A 67 30.83 3.88 -12.63
CA ILE A 67 31.72 4.97 -13.00
C ILE A 67 31.62 6.05 -11.92
N VAL A 68 32.75 6.47 -11.34
CA VAL A 68 32.89 7.43 -10.22
C VAL A 68 32.44 8.87 -10.57
N VAL A 69 31.77 9.08 -11.72
CA VAL A 69 31.37 10.41 -12.18
C VAL A 69 29.93 10.68 -11.75
N ASP A 70 29.73 11.77 -10.99
CA ASP A 70 28.41 12.31 -10.66
C ASP A 70 27.60 12.53 -11.94
N VAL A 71 26.62 11.66 -12.19
CA VAL A 71 25.74 11.76 -13.36
C VAL A 71 24.69 12.84 -13.06
N PRO A 72 24.43 13.78 -14.00
CA PRO A 72 23.45 14.83 -13.78
C PRO A 72 22.06 14.25 -13.54
N THR A 73 21.56 14.42 -12.31
CA THR A 73 20.16 14.22 -11.91
C THR A 73 19.24 15.04 -12.80
N SER A 74 18.40 14.44 -13.65
CA SER A 74 17.38 15.24 -14.37
C SER A 74 16.16 14.54 -14.98
N LEU A 75 16.03 13.21 -15.01
CA LEU A 75 14.85 12.58 -15.63
C LEU A 75 13.69 12.27 -14.68
N ARG A 76 13.92 12.34 -13.36
CA ARG A 76 12.83 12.33 -12.37
C ARG A 76 11.99 13.59 -12.43
N THR A 77 12.61 14.75 -12.65
CA THR A 77 11.89 16.00 -12.88
C THR A 77 11.01 15.90 -14.11
N THR A 78 11.54 15.42 -15.23
CA THR A 78 10.77 15.18 -16.45
C THR A 78 9.61 14.22 -16.19
N ALA A 79 9.83 13.14 -15.45
CA ALA A 79 8.76 12.20 -15.09
C ALA A 79 7.67 12.86 -14.25
N LEU A 80 8.01 13.62 -13.20
CA LEU A 80 7.02 14.31 -12.38
C LEU A 80 6.25 15.38 -13.16
N VAL A 81 6.91 16.10 -14.06
CA VAL A 81 6.25 17.05 -14.98
C VAL A 81 5.30 16.31 -15.91
N LEU A 82 5.73 15.19 -16.50
CA LEU A 82 4.87 14.37 -17.36
C LEU A 82 3.69 13.77 -16.58
N SER A 83 3.87 13.32 -15.34
CA SER A 83 2.78 12.89 -14.46
C SER A 83 1.78 14.03 -14.19
N ALA A 84 2.28 15.25 -13.97
CA ALA A 84 1.42 16.43 -13.83
C ALA A 84 0.69 16.78 -15.14
N ILE A 85 1.31 16.58 -16.31
CA ILE A 85 0.68 16.80 -17.62
C ILE A 85 -0.41 15.74 -17.90
N VAL A 86 -0.18 14.47 -17.51
CA VAL A 86 -1.21 13.41 -17.59
C VAL A 86 -2.42 13.77 -16.72
N ALA A 87 -2.18 14.37 -15.55
CA ALA A 87 -3.21 14.84 -14.65
C ALA A 87 -3.85 16.18 -15.05
N ALA A 88 -3.19 16.97 -15.91
CA ALA A 88 -3.67 18.28 -16.27
C ALA A 88 -4.99 18.20 -17.03
N PRO A 89 -5.89 19.19 -16.86
CA PRO A 89 -7.08 19.29 -17.70
C PRO A 89 -6.66 19.40 -19.17
N PRO A 90 -7.44 18.82 -20.09
CA PRO A 90 -7.12 18.88 -21.50
C PRO A 90 -7.21 20.32 -22.01
N VAL A 91 -6.36 20.68 -22.98
CA VAL A 91 -6.42 22.01 -23.63
C VAL A 91 -7.75 22.19 -24.39
N ASP A 92 -8.27 21.10 -24.97
CA ASP A 92 -9.60 20.99 -25.57
C ASP A 92 -10.19 19.60 -25.28
N ALA A 93 -11.50 19.50 -25.10
CA ALA A 93 -12.17 18.23 -24.71
C ALA A 93 -11.93 17.11 -25.73
N GLU A 94 -11.80 17.47 -27.01
CA GLU A 94 -11.52 16.54 -28.10
C GLU A 94 -10.09 15.96 -28.07
N PHE A 95 -9.14 16.62 -27.38
CA PHE A 95 -7.73 16.21 -27.31
C PHE A 95 -7.36 15.48 -26.00
N LEU A 96 -8.34 15.08 -25.18
CA LEU A 96 -8.06 14.46 -23.89
C LEU A 96 -7.24 13.18 -24.04
N PHE A 97 -7.57 12.32 -25.01
CA PHE A 97 -6.85 11.07 -25.25
C PHE A 97 -5.48 11.30 -25.89
N GLU A 98 -5.36 12.28 -26.79
CA GLU A 98 -4.09 12.63 -27.44
C GLU A 98 -3.11 13.23 -26.44
N GLN A 99 -3.55 14.18 -25.61
CA GLN A 99 -2.71 14.82 -24.61
C GLN A 99 -2.27 13.83 -23.53
N ARG A 100 -3.22 13.14 -22.88
CA ARG A 100 -2.91 12.21 -21.80
C ARG A 100 -2.21 10.96 -22.31
N GLY A 101 -2.62 10.44 -23.46
CA GLY A 101 -2.00 9.29 -24.10
C GLY A 101 -0.55 9.57 -24.50
N LEU A 102 -0.28 10.69 -25.18
CA LEU A 102 1.08 11.07 -25.54
C LEU A 102 1.94 11.32 -24.28
N ALA A 103 1.42 12.05 -23.29
CA ALA A 103 2.14 12.30 -22.04
C ALA A 103 2.43 11.00 -21.27
N ALA A 104 1.49 10.05 -21.25
CA ALA A 104 1.68 8.74 -20.63
C ALA A 104 2.74 7.92 -21.37
N VAL A 105 2.73 7.91 -22.70
CA VAL A 105 3.78 7.24 -23.50
C VAL A 105 5.14 7.87 -23.22
N LEU A 106 5.24 9.20 -23.23
CA LEU A 106 6.48 9.91 -22.90
C LEU A 106 6.93 9.65 -21.46
N LEU A 107 6.01 9.51 -20.50
CA LEU A 107 6.31 9.17 -19.11
C LEU A 107 6.92 7.77 -19.00
N ILE A 108 6.35 6.79 -19.70
CA ILE A 108 6.89 5.43 -19.76
C ILE A 108 8.27 5.44 -20.42
N VAL A 109 8.44 6.15 -21.54
CA VAL A 109 9.75 6.28 -22.21
C VAL A 109 10.77 6.93 -21.27
N ALA A 110 10.41 8.00 -20.56
CA ALA A 110 11.28 8.66 -19.59
C ALA A 110 11.70 7.71 -18.45
N ALA A 111 10.77 6.92 -17.92
CA ALA A 111 11.04 5.92 -16.90
C ALA A 111 11.99 4.81 -17.38
N PHE A 112 11.82 4.37 -18.64
CA PHE A 112 12.58 3.28 -19.25
C PHE A 112 13.98 3.67 -19.70
N VAL A 113 14.11 4.84 -20.32
CA VAL A 113 15.36 5.29 -20.94
C VAL A 113 16.22 6.09 -19.98
N GLY A 114 15.63 6.69 -18.94
CA GLY A 114 16.35 7.71 -18.19
C GLY A 114 17.53 7.23 -17.36
N LEU A 115 18.62 7.99 -17.24
CA LEU A 115 19.71 7.63 -16.32
C LEU A 115 19.29 8.03 -14.90
N HIS A 116 19.10 7.05 -14.02
CA HIS A 116 18.66 7.24 -12.62
C HIS A 116 19.68 6.69 -11.62
N ASN A 117 20.96 6.62 -12.02
CA ASN A 117 22.03 6.08 -11.20
C ASN A 117 22.82 7.24 -10.60
N GLY A 118 23.29 7.10 -9.37
CA GLY A 118 24.03 8.16 -8.70
C GLY A 118 24.61 7.73 -7.35
N GLY A 119 25.58 8.51 -6.86
CA GLY A 119 26.15 8.35 -5.53
C GLY A 119 25.12 8.56 -4.41
N VAL A 120 25.53 8.32 -3.15
CA VAL A 120 24.65 8.47 -1.97
C VAL A 120 23.98 9.85 -1.92
N ASN A 121 24.75 10.93 -2.10
CA ASN A 121 24.22 12.29 -2.03
C ASN A 121 23.21 12.60 -3.15
N ALA A 122 23.48 12.14 -4.39
CA ALA A 122 22.57 12.33 -5.51
C ALA A 122 21.23 11.63 -5.28
N ARG A 123 21.25 10.42 -4.70
CA ARG A 123 20.04 9.67 -4.37
C ARG A 123 19.22 10.29 -3.25
N ILE A 124 19.90 10.78 -2.21
CA ILE A 124 19.27 11.52 -1.12
C ILE A 124 18.60 12.78 -1.68
N ALA A 125 19.31 13.54 -2.52
CA ALA A 125 18.77 14.74 -3.16
C ALA A 125 17.56 14.41 -4.05
N ASP A 126 17.64 13.36 -4.87
CA ASP A 126 16.54 12.88 -5.70
C ASP A 126 15.33 12.42 -4.88
N ALA A 127 15.57 11.73 -3.76
CA ALA A 127 14.53 11.25 -2.86
C ALA A 127 13.81 12.41 -2.17
N VAL A 128 14.55 13.40 -1.68
CA VAL A 128 13.99 14.64 -1.11
C VAL A 128 13.22 15.42 -2.18
N TYR A 129 13.77 15.57 -3.38
CA TYR A 129 13.11 16.24 -4.49
C TYR A 129 11.80 15.56 -4.86
N SER A 130 11.82 14.23 -5.05
CA SER A 130 10.63 13.44 -5.41
C SER A 130 9.57 13.50 -4.31
N LEU A 131 10.00 13.50 -3.04
CA LEU A 131 9.11 13.67 -1.90
C LEU A 131 8.43 15.04 -1.96
N LEU A 132 9.20 16.13 -1.99
CA LEU A 132 8.66 17.49 -1.93
C LEU A 132 7.81 17.83 -3.17
N CYS A 133 8.29 17.52 -4.37
CA CYS A 133 7.59 17.83 -5.61
C CYS A 133 6.40 16.91 -5.84
N GLY A 134 6.53 15.60 -5.59
CA GLY A 134 5.40 14.67 -5.69
C GLY A 134 4.27 15.07 -4.75
N TRP A 135 4.61 15.49 -3.53
CA TRP A 135 3.66 16.04 -2.57
C TRP A 135 3.04 17.36 -3.03
N ALA A 136 3.86 18.31 -3.47
CA ALA A 136 3.35 19.60 -3.96
C ALA A 136 2.33 19.39 -5.09
N VAL A 137 2.63 18.51 -6.04
CA VAL A 137 1.70 18.19 -7.14
C VAL A 137 0.44 17.52 -6.61
N LEU A 138 0.54 16.52 -5.73
CA LEU A 138 -0.63 15.90 -5.09
C LEU A 138 -1.53 16.91 -4.37
N LEU A 139 -0.93 17.83 -3.59
CA LEU A 139 -1.69 18.83 -2.85
C LEU A 139 -2.27 19.90 -3.78
N ILE A 140 -1.56 20.29 -4.84
CA ILE A 140 -2.09 21.23 -5.83
C ILE A 140 -3.34 20.62 -6.50
N PHE A 141 -3.26 19.40 -7.03
CA PHE A 141 -4.43 18.74 -7.63
C PHE A 141 -5.49 18.34 -6.59
N GLY A 142 -5.06 18.00 -5.37
CA GLY A 142 -5.90 17.63 -4.23
C GLY A 142 -6.60 18.81 -3.54
N PHE A 143 -6.14 20.06 -3.69
CA PHE A 143 -6.78 21.26 -3.12
C PHE A 143 -7.28 22.27 -4.15
N SER A 144 -6.69 22.33 -5.35
CA SER A 144 -6.92 23.38 -6.35
C SER A 144 -7.82 22.91 -7.51
N GLY A 145 -8.99 22.38 -7.19
CA GLY A 145 -10.04 22.15 -8.19
C GLY A 145 -10.72 23.47 -8.57
N PRO A 146 -11.15 23.64 -9.84
CA PRO A 146 -11.96 24.79 -10.22
C PRO A 146 -13.25 24.81 -9.38
N LYS A 147 -13.59 25.98 -8.84
CA LYS A 147 -14.80 26.18 -8.02
C LYS A 147 -16.02 26.40 -8.90
N GLU A 148 -17.22 26.26 -8.32
CA GLU A 148 -18.46 26.56 -9.03
C GLU A 148 -18.40 27.96 -9.68
N GLY A 149 -18.56 28.00 -11.01
CA GLY A 149 -18.44 29.23 -11.81
C GLY A 149 -17.05 29.53 -12.40
N GLU A 150 -16.02 28.75 -12.08
CA GLU A 150 -14.70 28.85 -12.69
C GLU A 150 -14.60 28.00 -13.98
N ARG A 151 -13.80 28.44 -14.96
CA ARG A 151 -13.59 27.70 -16.20
C ARG A 151 -12.91 26.36 -15.89
N GLY A 152 -13.54 25.26 -16.28
CA GLY A 152 -13.10 23.90 -15.96
C GLY A 152 -13.83 23.27 -14.76
N TYR A 153 -14.75 24.00 -14.11
CA TYR A 153 -15.66 23.43 -13.11
C TYR A 153 -16.57 22.40 -13.76
N ASP A 154 -16.57 21.19 -13.20
CA ASP A 154 -17.63 20.24 -13.45
C ASP A 154 -18.63 20.29 -12.29
N ARG A 155 -19.92 20.33 -12.65
CA ARG A 155 -21.07 20.25 -11.75
C ARG A 155 -21.02 19.04 -10.81
N LYS A 156 -20.27 17.98 -11.13
CA LYS A 156 -20.13 16.79 -10.30
C LYS A 156 -19.10 16.94 -9.16
N GLY A 157 -18.36 18.04 -9.06
CA GLY A 157 -17.43 18.32 -7.93
C GLY A 157 -16.22 17.38 -7.81
N LYS A 158 -16.10 16.37 -8.69
CA LYS A 158 -15.08 15.33 -8.68
C LYS A 158 -13.83 15.75 -9.46
N ARG A 159 -12.67 15.30 -8.99
CA ARG A 159 -11.34 15.65 -9.50
C ARG A 159 -10.76 14.47 -10.24
N GLU A 160 -11.28 14.27 -11.45
CA GLU A 160 -10.73 13.32 -12.44
C GLU A 160 -9.20 13.41 -12.55
N ASN A 161 -8.68 14.64 -12.50
CA ASN A 161 -7.26 14.97 -12.52
C ASN A 161 -6.47 14.29 -11.40
N LEU A 162 -7.04 14.15 -10.19
CA LEU A 162 -6.39 13.49 -9.06
C LEU A 162 -6.28 11.97 -9.27
N ILE A 163 -7.29 11.36 -9.89
CA ILE A 163 -7.28 9.94 -10.27
C ILE A 163 -6.23 9.69 -11.35
N ALA A 164 -6.21 10.54 -12.38
CA ALA A 164 -5.21 10.48 -13.44
C ALA A 164 -3.78 10.66 -12.88
N LEU A 165 -3.60 11.56 -11.91
CA LEU A 165 -2.32 11.77 -11.23
C LEU A 165 -1.87 10.52 -10.46
N ALA A 166 -2.77 9.92 -9.65
CA ALA A 166 -2.47 8.71 -8.89
C ALA A 166 -2.10 7.55 -9.82
N ALA A 167 -2.83 7.38 -10.92
CA ALA A 167 -2.52 6.39 -11.95
C ALA A 167 -1.16 6.67 -12.62
N ALA A 168 -0.84 7.94 -12.91
CA ALA A 168 0.44 8.31 -13.50
C ALA A 168 1.62 7.97 -12.56
N PHE A 169 1.50 8.24 -11.26
CA PHE A 169 2.53 7.86 -10.29
C PHE A 169 2.72 6.36 -10.19
N LEU A 170 1.62 5.60 -10.15
CA LEU A 170 1.66 4.14 -10.14
C LEU A 170 2.32 3.59 -11.41
N GLY A 171 1.92 4.09 -12.59
CA GLY A 171 2.45 3.66 -13.88
C GLY A 171 3.94 3.97 -14.01
N TYR A 172 4.37 5.16 -13.57
CA TYR A 172 5.78 5.52 -13.50
C TYR A 172 6.56 4.60 -12.55
N SER A 173 6.07 4.37 -11.32
CA SER A 173 6.72 3.47 -10.38
C SER A 173 6.82 2.04 -10.92
N GLY A 174 5.77 1.54 -11.58
CA GLY A 174 5.76 0.22 -12.23
C GLY A 174 6.79 0.10 -13.35
N ALA A 175 6.89 1.11 -14.20
CA ALA A 175 7.89 1.19 -15.27
C ALA A 175 9.32 1.21 -14.72
N ARG A 176 9.56 1.92 -13.62
CA ARG A 176 10.86 1.95 -12.93
C ARG A 176 11.26 0.58 -12.37
N ILE A 177 10.33 -0.10 -11.68
CA ILE A 177 10.54 -1.45 -11.16
C ILE A 177 10.86 -2.43 -12.30
N MET A 178 10.05 -2.42 -13.36
CA MET A 178 10.25 -3.28 -14.53
C MET A 178 11.60 -3.02 -15.20
N ARG A 179 11.98 -1.75 -15.36
CA ARG A 179 13.25 -1.37 -15.96
C ARG A 179 14.45 -1.79 -15.11
N GLY A 180 14.44 -1.56 -13.80
CA GLY A 180 15.51 -2.01 -12.91
C GLY A 180 15.75 -3.51 -13.03
N ALA A 181 14.67 -4.30 -13.03
CA ALA A 181 14.76 -5.75 -13.16
C ALA A 181 15.27 -6.22 -14.54
N LEU A 182 14.88 -5.58 -15.64
CA LEU A 182 15.33 -5.93 -16.99
C LEU A 182 16.79 -5.57 -17.26
N TYR A 183 17.29 -4.48 -16.68
CA TYR A 183 18.65 -3.99 -16.91
C TYR A 183 19.68 -4.63 -15.96
N HIS A 184 19.24 -5.14 -14.80
CA HIS A 184 20.12 -5.71 -13.78
C HIS A 184 21.11 -6.77 -14.31
N PRO A 185 20.72 -7.76 -15.15
CA PRO A 185 21.69 -8.72 -15.69
C PRO A 185 22.77 -8.06 -16.56
N GLY A 186 22.42 -7.03 -17.33
CA GLY A 186 23.37 -6.25 -18.13
C GLY A 186 24.36 -5.47 -17.27
N GLU A 187 23.90 -4.92 -16.15
CA GLU A 187 24.76 -4.20 -15.19
C GLU A 187 25.71 -5.15 -14.46
N VAL A 188 25.24 -6.34 -14.10
CA VAL A 188 26.09 -7.38 -13.47
C VAL A 188 27.17 -7.86 -14.43
N THR A 189 26.86 -8.07 -15.71
CA THR A 189 27.86 -8.52 -16.70
C THR A 189 28.92 -7.47 -17.04
N SER A 190 28.59 -6.19 -16.84
CA SER A 190 29.50 -5.04 -17.04
C SER A 190 30.14 -4.55 -15.74
N PHE A 191 29.90 -5.22 -14.61
CA PHE A 191 30.44 -4.83 -13.33
C PHE A 191 31.98 -5.00 -13.30
N SER A 192 32.69 -3.88 -13.22
CA SER A 192 34.13 -3.83 -13.04
C SER A 192 34.51 -3.33 -11.65
N ALA A 193 35.59 -3.88 -11.10
CA ALA A 193 36.28 -3.34 -9.95
C ALA A 193 37.45 -2.51 -10.49
N SER A 194 37.32 -1.18 -10.44
CA SER A 194 38.39 -0.26 -10.84
C SER A 194 39.32 0.01 -9.65
N HIS A 195 40.61 -0.22 -9.85
CA HIS A 195 41.67 0.31 -8.98
C HIS A 195 42.52 1.28 -9.82
N ASP A 196 43.16 2.28 -9.20
CA ASP A 196 43.67 3.52 -9.82
C ASP A 196 44.43 3.41 -11.17
N ASP A 197 44.90 2.23 -11.59
CA ASP A 197 45.49 1.97 -12.92
C ASP A 197 45.06 0.63 -13.60
N ILE A 198 44.15 -0.15 -13.03
CA ILE A 198 43.71 -1.46 -13.56
C ILE A 198 42.18 -1.62 -13.43
N GLU A 199 41.51 -1.84 -14.55
CA GLU A 199 40.11 -2.23 -14.60
C GLU A 199 40.01 -3.76 -14.70
N ALA A 200 39.64 -4.42 -13.61
CA ALA A 200 39.42 -5.86 -13.58
C ALA A 200 37.91 -6.17 -13.51
N ARG A 201 37.48 -7.33 -14.02
CA ARG A 201 36.09 -7.78 -13.84
C ARG A 201 35.81 -7.98 -12.35
N GLY A 202 34.79 -7.32 -11.83
CA GLY A 202 34.32 -7.52 -10.45
C GLY A 202 33.40 -8.73 -10.36
N TYR A 203 33.10 -9.17 -9.13
CA TYR A 203 32.10 -10.21 -8.87
C TYR A 203 30.77 -9.55 -8.46
N ALA A 204 29.72 -9.81 -9.23
CA ALA A 204 28.35 -9.38 -8.96
C ALA A 204 27.36 -10.48 -9.39
N MET A 205 26.13 -10.44 -8.90
CA MET A 205 25.13 -11.47 -9.17
C MET A 205 23.77 -10.84 -9.48
N ALA A 206 23.07 -11.41 -10.46
CA ALA A 206 21.67 -11.17 -10.73
C ALA A 206 20.93 -12.50 -10.64
N ASP A 207 19.81 -12.53 -9.91
CA ASP A 207 18.95 -13.69 -9.79
C ASP A 207 17.81 -13.61 -10.82
N ASP A 208 17.69 -14.64 -11.65
CA ASP A 208 16.73 -14.72 -12.75
C ASP A 208 15.28 -14.79 -12.26
N PHE A 209 15.03 -15.56 -11.20
CA PHE A 209 13.72 -15.71 -10.59
C PHE A 209 13.25 -14.40 -9.94
N VAL A 210 14.12 -13.72 -9.19
CA VAL A 210 13.84 -12.40 -8.61
C VAL A 210 13.58 -11.36 -9.70
N ALA A 211 14.45 -11.27 -10.70
CA ALA A 211 14.30 -10.32 -11.80
C ALA A 211 12.98 -10.55 -12.56
N THR A 212 12.67 -11.79 -12.93
CA THR A 212 11.43 -12.13 -13.63
C THR A 212 10.19 -11.79 -12.79
N THR A 213 10.24 -12.04 -11.47
CA THR A 213 9.14 -11.72 -10.57
C THR A 213 8.94 -10.22 -10.42
N LEU A 214 10.02 -9.43 -10.36
CA LEU A 214 9.95 -7.96 -10.36
C LEU A 214 9.41 -7.40 -11.68
N VAL A 215 9.81 -7.96 -12.84
CA VAL A 215 9.24 -7.58 -14.14
C VAL A 215 7.74 -7.82 -14.18
N PHE A 216 7.29 -8.98 -13.70
CA PHE A 216 5.87 -9.30 -13.62
C PHE A 216 5.11 -8.33 -12.69
N GLY A 217 5.62 -8.07 -11.48
CA GLY A 217 5.03 -7.10 -10.55
C GLY A 217 5.00 -5.66 -11.08
N GLY A 218 6.07 -5.20 -11.72
CA GLY A 218 6.15 -3.90 -12.37
C GLY A 218 5.16 -3.78 -13.54
N THR A 219 5.02 -4.82 -14.34
CA THR A 219 4.03 -4.89 -15.43
C THR A 219 2.62 -4.77 -14.89
N LEU A 220 2.30 -5.47 -13.79
CA LEU A 220 0.99 -5.37 -13.14
C LEU A 220 0.67 -3.95 -12.65
N CYS A 221 1.67 -3.21 -12.14
CA CYS A 221 1.50 -1.80 -11.76
C CYS A 221 1.14 -0.93 -12.98
N ILE A 222 1.84 -1.11 -14.11
CA ILE A 222 1.55 -0.41 -15.37
C ILE A 222 0.15 -0.76 -15.88
N CYS A 223 -0.23 -2.04 -15.83
CA CYS A 223 -1.56 -2.50 -16.21
C CYS A 223 -2.65 -1.88 -15.33
N ALA A 224 -2.46 -1.82 -14.01
CA ALA A 224 -3.40 -1.18 -13.10
C ALA A 224 -3.55 0.32 -13.39
N ALA A 225 -2.44 1.02 -13.64
CA ALA A 225 -2.49 2.42 -14.06
C ALA A 225 -3.26 2.60 -15.38
N GLY A 226 -3.02 1.73 -16.36
CA GLY A 226 -3.76 1.71 -17.63
C GLY A 226 -5.25 1.46 -17.44
N VAL A 227 -5.64 0.49 -16.59
CA VAL A 227 -7.05 0.21 -16.27
C VAL A 227 -7.73 1.44 -15.66
N VAL A 228 -7.07 2.13 -14.73
CA VAL A 228 -7.61 3.35 -14.11
C VAL A 228 -7.76 4.47 -15.15
N LEU A 229 -6.75 4.70 -16.00
CA LEU A 229 -6.80 5.76 -17.02
C LEU A 229 -7.81 5.48 -18.14
N LEU A 230 -7.92 4.23 -18.59
CA LEU A 230 -8.86 3.82 -19.65
C LEU A 230 -10.32 3.87 -19.19
N ASN A 231 -10.57 3.70 -17.89
CA ASN A 231 -11.92 3.76 -17.30
C ASN A 231 -12.18 5.09 -16.59
N HIS A 232 -11.47 6.17 -16.95
CA HIS A 232 -11.58 7.46 -16.27
C HIS A 232 -13.02 7.98 -16.25
N ASP A 233 -13.78 7.90 -17.36
CA ASP A 233 -15.19 8.29 -17.42
C ASP A 233 -16.06 7.53 -16.42
N ALA A 234 -15.93 6.20 -16.39
CA ALA A 234 -16.69 5.36 -15.46
C ALA A 234 -16.33 5.66 -14.01
N ILE A 235 -15.05 5.88 -13.71
CA ILE A 235 -14.59 6.25 -12.36
C ILE A 235 -15.08 7.64 -11.99
N TYR A 236 -15.11 8.55 -12.95
CA TYR A 236 -15.61 9.89 -12.77
C TYR A 236 -17.09 9.87 -12.40
N GLU A 237 -17.91 9.08 -13.11
CA GLU A 237 -19.34 8.99 -12.82
C GLU A 237 -19.65 8.21 -11.54
N GLN A 238 -19.01 7.06 -11.34
CA GLN A 238 -19.42 6.07 -10.34
C GLN A 238 -18.39 5.88 -9.20
N GLY A 239 -17.35 6.71 -9.14
CA GLY A 239 -16.24 6.54 -8.20
C GLY A 239 -15.40 5.31 -8.53
N CYS A 240 -14.59 4.80 -7.59
CA CYS A 240 -13.73 3.64 -7.86
C CYS A 240 -14.48 2.30 -8.01
N LYS A 241 -15.81 2.26 -7.86
CA LYS A 241 -16.62 1.04 -7.91
C LYS A 241 -16.42 0.20 -9.19
N PRO A 242 -16.40 0.78 -10.42
CA PRO A 242 -16.30 -0.01 -11.66
C PRO A 242 -14.99 -0.77 -11.81
N VAL A 243 -13.90 -0.24 -11.24
CA VAL A 243 -12.56 -0.84 -11.32
C VAL A 243 -12.15 -1.57 -10.05
N ALA A 244 -12.90 -1.43 -8.95
CA ALA A 244 -12.56 -1.93 -7.62
C ALA A 244 -12.18 -3.42 -7.61
N SER A 245 -12.97 -4.28 -8.27
CA SER A 245 -12.72 -5.73 -8.30
C SER A 245 -11.42 -6.09 -9.03
N VAL A 246 -11.19 -5.48 -10.20
CA VAL A 246 -9.98 -5.71 -11.00
C VAL A 246 -8.74 -5.18 -10.28
N ILE A 247 -8.85 -3.98 -9.70
CA ILE A 247 -7.75 -3.35 -8.95
C ILE A 247 -7.45 -4.14 -7.67
N ALA A 248 -8.46 -4.69 -6.97
CA ALA A 248 -8.24 -5.59 -5.85
C ALA A 248 -7.46 -6.84 -6.27
N GLN A 249 -7.85 -7.49 -7.38
CA GLN A 249 -7.15 -8.65 -7.92
C GLN A 249 -5.69 -8.33 -8.28
N ILE A 250 -5.45 -7.22 -8.98
CA ILE A 250 -4.09 -6.81 -9.33
C ILE A 250 -3.27 -6.49 -8.07
N SER A 251 -3.87 -5.88 -7.05
CA SER A 251 -3.19 -5.59 -5.78
C SER A 251 -2.69 -6.85 -5.07
N VAL A 252 -3.46 -7.95 -5.09
CA VAL A 252 -3.00 -9.26 -4.57
C VAL A 252 -1.81 -9.78 -5.33
N LEU A 253 -1.86 -9.71 -6.66
CA LEU A 253 -0.79 -10.25 -7.49
C LEU A 253 0.50 -9.46 -7.28
N ILE A 254 0.42 -8.13 -7.17
CA ILE A 254 1.57 -7.27 -6.85
C ILE A 254 2.10 -7.59 -5.45
N PHE A 255 1.21 -7.75 -4.47
CA PHE A 255 1.56 -8.19 -3.13
C PHE A 255 2.31 -9.54 -3.13
N LEU A 256 1.79 -10.53 -3.84
CA LEU A 256 2.42 -11.84 -4.01
C LEU A 256 3.81 -11.69 -4.63
N THR A 257 3.96 -10.88 -5.67
CA THR A 257 5.28 -10.67 -6.30
C THR A 257 6.27 -10.01 -5.36
N ALA A 258 5.85 -8.99 -4.60
CA ALA A 258 6.69 -8.33 -3.60
C ALA A 258 7.13 -9.30 -2.50
N PHE A 259 6.22 -10.17 -2.07
CA PHE A 259 6.51 -11.23 -1.11
C PHE A 259 7.51 -12.26 -1.66
N ILE A 260 7.30 -12.76 -2.87
CA ILE A 260 8.20 -13.73 -3.49
C ILE A 260 9.61 -13.15 -3.65
N VAL A 261 9.72 -11.91 -4.13
CA VAL A 261 11.01 -11.20 -4.27
C VAL A 261 11.70 -11.04 -2.92
N GLN A 262 10.95 -10.65 -1.88
CA GLN A 262 11.46 -10.52 -0.52
C GLN A 262 12.05 -11.86 -0.01
N ILE A 263 11.33 -12.97 -0.17
CA ILE A 263 11.80 -14.27 0.32
C ILE A 263 12.96 -14.80 -0.53
N ALA A 264 12.82 -14.81 -1.86
CA ALA A 264 13.83 -15.35 -2.76
C ALA A 264 15.12 -14.53 -2.73
N GLY A 265 15.03 -13.19 -2.84
CA GLY A 265 16.20 -12.31 -2.84
C GLY A 265 17.02 -12.45 -1.56
N PHE A 266 16.37 -12.46 -0.39
CA PHE A 266 17.09 -12.65 0.86
C PHE A 266 17.57 -14.10 1.07
N SER A 267 16.89 -15.11 0.54
CA SER A 267 17.40 -16.49 0.59
C SER A 267 18.72 -16.61 -0.17
N ARG A 268 18.87 -15.91 -1.30
CA ARG A 268 20.12 -15.92 -2.07
C ARG A 268 21.28 -15.23 -1.36
N VAL A 269 21.01 -14.24 -0.49
CA VAL A 269 22.06 -13.61 0.32
C VAL A 269 22.83 -14.66 1.15
N ASN A 270 22.16 -15.70 1.65
CA ASN A 270 22.82 -16.80 2.35
C ASN A 270 23.73 -17.64 1.44
N GLU A 271 23.42 -17.74 0.15
CA GLU A 271 24.15 -18.57 -0.83
C GLU A 271 25.35 -17.80 -1.42
N LEU A 272 25.34 -16.47 -1.33
CA LEU A 272 26.35 -15.57 -1.84
C LEU A 272 27.42 -15.26 -0.79
N GLU A 273 28.05 -16.28 -0.21
CA GLU A 273 29.09 -16.10 0.83
C GLU A 273 30.26 -15.25 0.32
N ALA A 274 30.61 -15.36 -0.97
CA ALA A 274 31.66 -14.54 -1.58
C ALA A 274 31.35 -13.03 -1.58
N LEU A 275 30.07 -12.64 -1.48
CA LEU A 275 29.66 -11.24 -1.36
C LEU A 275 29.32 -10.89 0.09
N PHE A 276 28.50 -11.68 0.77
CA PHE A 276 27.89 -11.34 2.06
C PHE A 276 28.52 -12.04 3.26
N GLY A 277 29.51 -12.92 3.05
CA GLY A 277 30.25 -13.58 4.13
C GLY A 277 31.32 -12.68 4.74
N ASP A 278 31.80 -13.08 5.92
CA ASP A 278 32.90 -12.40 6.61
C ASP A 278 34.20 -12.42 5.78
N SER A 279 34.36 -13.43 4.92
CA SER A 279 35.48 -13.58 4.00
C SER A 279 35.50 -12.56 2.85
N ALA A 280 34.36 -11.94 2.53
CA ALA A 280 34.25 -10.99 1.41
C ALA A 280 34.98 -9.65 1.64
N CYS A 281 35.38 -9.37 2.87
CA CYS A 281 36.21 -8.21 3.25
C CYS A 281 37.59 -8.62 3.82
N VAL A 282 38.05 -9.86 3.56
CA VAL A 282 39.39 -10.30 3.99
C VAL A 282 40.42 -9.84 2.97
N GLY A 283 41.05 -8.68 3.21
CA GLY A 283 42.04 -8.05 2.33
C GLY A 283 42.29 -6.57 2.66
N ASP A 284 42.87 -5.83 1.71
CA ASP A 284 43.02 -4.37 1.78
C ASP A 284 41.67 -3.63 1.74
N MET A 285 41.63 -2.37 2.20
CA MET A 285 40.38 -1.57 2.31
C MET A 285 39.57 -1.53 1.01
N ASP A 286 40.25 -1.52 -0.14
CA ASP A 286 39.66 -1.40 -1.46
C ASP A 286 38.90 -2.66 -1.90
N VAL A 287 39.29 -3.83 -1.38
CA VAL A 287 38.56 -5.09 -1.59
C VAL A 287 37.20 -5.03 -0.91
N CYS A 288 37.17 -4.47 0.31
CA CYS A 288 35.93 -4.34 1.05
C CYS A 288 34.98 -3.30 0.42
N GLU A 289 35.52 -2.21 -0.13
CA GLU A 289 34.71 -1.22 -0.87
C GLU A 289 34.05 -1.82 -2.11
N ASN A 290 34.78 -2.61 -2.90
CA ASN A 290 34.22 -3.30 -4.07
C ASN A 290 33.13 -4.32 -3.67
N SER A 291 33.34 -5.06 -2.58
CA SER A 291 32.31 -5.95 -2.02
C SER A 291 31.07 -5.18 -1.57
N PHE A 292 31.20 -4.00 -0.95
CA PHE A 292 30.04 -3.15 -0.61
C PHE A 292 29.28 -2.68 -1.84
N ARG A 293 29.99 -2.26 -2.90
CA ARG A 293 29.37 -1.85 -4.18
C ARG A 293 28.60 -3.01 -4.81
N ALA A 294 29.16 -4.21 -4.83
CA ALA A 294 28.50 -5.41 -5.36
C ALA A 294 27.29 -5.85 -4.51
N ARG A 295 27.40 -5.84 -3.18
CA ARG A 295 26.26 -6.07 -2.27
C ARG A 295 25.12 -5.11 -2.54
N ARG A 296 25.45 -3.83 -2.66
CA ARG A 296 24.46 -2.79 -2.92
C ARG A 296 23.83 -2.95 -4.29
N LEU A 297 24.60 -3.27 -5.33
CA LEU A 297 24.06 -3.56 -6.66
C LEU A 297 22.99 -4.66 -6.57
N TYR A 298 23.29 -5.74 -5.85
CA TYR A 298 22.35 -6.84 -5.63
C TYR A 298 21.10 -6.41 -4.86
N THR A 299 21.27 -5.75 -3.71
CA THR A 299 20.13 -5.40 -2.83
C THR A 299 19.26 -4.28 -3.38
N ALA A 300 19.84 -3.33 -4.11
CA ALA A 300 19.13 -2.25 -4.78
C ALA A 300 18.20 -2.77 -5.89
N ASN A 301 18.75 -3.59 -6.81
CA ASN A 301 17.98 -4.13 -7.92
C ASN A 301 17.03 -5.26 -7.52
N SER A 302 17.27 -5.90 -6.37
CA SER A 302 16.40 -6.94 -5.82
C SER A 302 15.43 -6.41 -4.75
N SER A 303 15.36 -5.09 -4.54
CA SER A 303 14.53 -4.50 -3.49
C SER A 303 13.04 -4.59 -3.83
N PRO A 304 12.20 -5.22 -2.99
CA PRO A 304 10.76 -5.25 -3.19
C PRO A 304 10.07 -3.99 -2.64
N ALA A 305 10.81 -3.02 -2.10
CA ALA A 305 10.24 -1.94 -1.28
C ALA A 305 9.19 -1.08 -2.04
N ALA A 306 9.53 -0.65 -3.25
CA ALA A 306 8.61 0.09 -4.12
C ALA A 306 7.40 -0.76 -4.53
N LEU A 307 7.60 -2.06 -4.79
CA LEU A 307 6.53 -2.97 -5.19
C LEU A 307 5.52 -3.21 -4.05
N TRP A 308 6.01 -3.33 -2.82
CA TRP A 308 5.18 -3.35 -1.61
C TRP A 308 4.37 -2.05 -1.46
N ALA A 309 4.98 -0.88 -1.66
CA ALA A 309 4.28 0.39 -1.61
C ALA A 309 3.20 0.50 -2.70
N CYS A 310 3.49 0.07 -3.93
CA CYS A 310 2.49 -0.02 -5.00
C CYS A 310 1.30 -0.92 -4.62
N ALA A 311 1.56 -2.09 -4.01
CA ALA A 311 0.51 -2.97 -3.53
C ALA A 311 -0.36 -2.28 -2.45
N VAL A 312 0.26 -1.63 -1.46
CA VAL A 312 -0.43 -0.85 -0.41
C VAL A 312 -1.33 0.23 -1.02
N GLY A 313 -0.80 1.05 -1.94
CA GLY A 313 -1.54 2.12 -2.59
C GLY A 313 -2.70 1.60 -3.44
N LEU A 314 -2.51 0.50 -4.17
CA LEU A 314 -3.58 -0.13 -4.95
C LEU A 314 -4.65 -0.75 -4.08
N THR A 315 -4.29 -1.35 -2.94
CA THR A 315 -5.26 -1.85 -1.98
C THR A 315 -6.11 -0.72 -1.40
N ILE A 316 -5.51 0.45 -1.12
CA ILE A 316 -6.25 1.64 -0.71
C ILE A 316 -7.22 2.12 -1.81
N LEU A 317 -6.77 2.10 -3.08
CA LEU A 317 -7.58 2.49 -4.23
C LEU A 317 -8.72 1.50 -4.52
N ALA A 318 -8.51 0.21 -4.25
CA ALA A 318 -9.42 -0.88 -4.55
C ALA A 318 -10.74 -0.85 -3.75
N PHE A 319 -10.78 -0.16 -2.61
CA PHE A 319 -11.94 -0.20 -1.71
C PHE A 319 -12.76 1.09 -1.77
N PRO A 320 -13.84 1.12 -2.59
CA PRO A 320 -14.65 2.32 -2.75
C PRO A 320 -15.32 2.73 -1.43
N HIS A 321 -15.51 4.04 -1.26
CA HIS A 321 -16.12 4.65 -0.08
C HIS A 321 -17.44 3.98 0.33
N ASP A 322 -18.31 3.70 -0.63
CA ASP A 322 -19.65 3.18 -0.39
C ASP A 322 -19.64 1.82 0.34
N ARG A 323 -18.58 1.01 0.16
CA ARG A 323 -18.43 -0.25 0.89
C ARG A 323 -18.06 -0.04 2.37
N ARG A 324 -17.40 1.06 2.72
CA ARG A 324 -16.96 1.39 4.09
C ARG A 324 -18.06 1.98 4.97
N CYS A 325 -19.07 2.60 4.34
CA CYS A 325 -20.18 3.26 5.04
C CYS A 325 -21.39 2.34 5.29
N ARG A 326 -21.41 1.12 4.73
CA ARG A 326 -22.51 0.18 4.97
C ARG A 326 -22.56 -0.23 6.44
N THR A 327 -23.78 -0.33 6.98
CA THR A 327 -24.05 -0.91 8.31
C THR A 327 -24.23 -2.42 8.18
N ARG A 328 -23.96 -3.20 9.23
CA ARG A 328 -24.23 -4.64 9.24
C ARG A 328 -25.68 -4.99 8.97
N ARG A 329 -26.62 -4.15 9.41
CA ARG A 329 -28.04 -4.32 9.10
C ARG A 329 -28.32 -4.23 7.60
N ALA A 330 -27.69 -3.30 6.89
CA ALA A 330 -27.86 -3.17 5.44
C ALA A 330 -27.31 -4.39 4.70
N TYR A 331 -26.20 -4.96 5.17
CA TYR A 331 -25.61 -6.17 4.59
C TYR A 331 -26.42 -7.44 4.81
N PHE A 332 -26.86 -7.68 6.04
CA PHE A 332 -27.74 -8.83 6.32
C PHE A 332 -29.16 -8.65 5.79
N GLY A 333 -29.50 -7.47 5.25
CA GLY A 333 -30.80 -7.13 4.69
C GLY A 333 -30.82 -6.90 3.18
N GLN A 334 -29.72 -7.17 2.46
CA GLN A 334 -29.64 -6.98 1.01
C GLN A 334 -30.64 -7.88 0.25
N THR A 335 -31.16 -7.36 -0.86
CA THR A 335 -31.99 -8.09 -1.82
C THR A 335 -31.14 -9.08 -2.62
N ILE A 336 -31.75 -10.21 -3.01
CA ILE A 336 -31.08 -11.36 -3.67
C ILE A 336 -30.28 -10.95 -4.92
N GLU A 337 -30.77 -9.98 -5.72
CA GLU A 337 -30.10 -9.53 -6.96
C GLU A 337 -28.82 -8.71 -6.70
N GLU A 338 -28.80 -7.83 -5.70
CA GLU A 338 -27.58 -7.10 -5.30
C GLU A 338 -26.55 -8.03 -4.64
N GLU A 339 -27.04 -9.07 -3.96
CA GLU A 339 -26.20 -10.11 -3.38
C GLU A 339 -25.51 -10.95 -4.47
N GLU A 340 -26.15 -11.18 -5.62
CA GLU A 340 -25.61 -11.98 -6.72
C GLU A 340 -24.43 -11.30 -7.43
N GLU A 341 -24.57 -10.03 -7.82
CA GLU A 341 -23.51 -9.27 -8.51
C GLU A 341 -22.29 -9.03 -7.58
N GLU A 342 -22.55 -8.73 -6.29
CA GLU A 342 -21.49 -8.60 -5.30
C GLU A 342 -20.81 -9.92 -4.99
N ARG A 343 -21.56 -11.03 -5.01
CA ARG A 343 -21.02 -12.38 -4.84
C ARG A 343 -20.17 -12.80 -6.02
N GLU A 344 -20.52 -12.45 -7.26
CA GLU A 344 -19.69 -12.74 -8.44
C GLU A 344 -18.38 -11.94 -8.45
N ALA A 345 -18.43 -10.64 -8.12
CA ALA A 345 -17.21 -9.85 -7.98
C ALA A 345 -16.31 -10.34 -6.82
N ALA A 346 -16.95 -10.80 -5.73
CA ALA A 346 -16.28 -11.42 -4.59
C ALA A 346 -15.66 -12.78 -4.93
N THR A 347 -16.32 -13.63 -5.71
CA THR A 347 -15.78 -14.95 -6.08
C THR A 347 -14.56 -14.83 -6.99
N GLY A 348 -14.60 -13.97 -8.01
CA GLY A 348 -13.45 -13.77 -8.91
C GLY A 348 -12.20 -13.29 -8.17
N SER A 349 -12.34 -12.27 -7.33
CA SER A 349 -11.24 -11.75 -6.53
C SER A 349 -10.78 -12.73 -5.42
N GLY A 350 -11.69 -13.55 -4.90
CA GLY A 350 -11.40 -14.64 -3.97
C GLY A 350 -10.61 -15.80 -4.57
N HIS A 351 -10.88 -16.16 -5.80
CA HIS A 351 -10.07 -17.17 -6.50
C HIS A 351 -8.63 -16.68 -6.71
N VAL A 352 -8.43 -15.42 -7.11
CA VAL A 352 -7.09 -14.84 -7.27
C VAL A 352 -6.34 -14.83 -5.93
N ALA A 353 -6.99 -14.38 -4.85
CA ALA A 353 -6.39 -14.36 -3.52
C ALA A 353 -6.07 -15.76 -2.97
N PHE A 354 -6.93 -16.75 -3.24
CA PHE A 354 -6.68 -18.14 -2.88
C PHE A 354 -5.48 -18.73 -3.64
N VAL A 355 -5.46 -18.58 -4.97
CA VAL A 355 -4.34 -19.06 -5.81
C VAL A 355 -3.03 -18.38 -5.40
N ALA A 356 -3.06 -17.07 -5.16
CA ALA A 356 -1.90 -16.34 -4.65
C ALA A 356 -1.41 -16.89 -3.30
N SER A 357 -2.33 -17.21 -2.39
CA SER A 357 -1.99 -17.82 -1.10
C SER A 357 -1.34 -19.20 -1.27
N VAL A 358 -1.84 -20.03 -2.18
CA VAL A 358 -1.24 -21.34 -2.49
C VAL A 358 0.18 -21.18 -3.04
N ILE A 359 0.39 -20.25 -3.98
CA ILE A 359 1.72 -19.96 -4.53
C ILE A 359 2.66 -19.45 -3.44
N ALA A 360 2.22 -18.52 -2.59
CA ALA A 360 3.01 -18.01 -1.47
C ALA A 360 3.46 -19.14 -0.53
N VAL A 361 2.54 -20.05 -0.17
CA VAL A 361 2.83 -21.21 0.66
C VAL A 361 3.84 -22.14 -0.01
N PHE A 362 3.70 -22.41 -1.31
CA PHE A 362 4.64 -23.25 -2.06
C PHE A 362 6.04 -22.65 -2.08
N VAL A 363 6.16 -21.34 -2.33
CA VAL A 363 7.43 -20.62 -2.30
C VAL A 363 8.04 -20.72 -0.89
N VAL A 364 7.28 -20.41 0.15
CA VAL A 364 7.75 -20.51 1.53
C VAL A 364 8.22 -21.92 1.86
N TYR A 365 7.46 -22.95 1.50
CA TYR A 365 7.84 -24.34 1.75
C TYR A 365 9.14 -24.72 1.05
N SER A 366 9.37 -24.20 -0.15
CA SER A 366 10.62 -24.40 -0.91
C SER A 366 11.83 -23.73 -0.23
N TYR A 367 11.59 -22.71 0.59
CA TYR A 367 12.60 -21.93 1.31
C TYR A 367 12.52 -22.08 2.84
N ALA A 368 11.72 -22.99 3.41
CA ALA A 368 11.55 -23.09 4.85
C ALA A 368 12.50 -24.13 5.45
N ASP A 369 13.25 -23.73 6.48
CA ASP A 369 14.17 -24.64 7.19
C ASP A 369 13.44 -25.47 8.27
N SER A 370 12.17 -25.16 8.57
CA SER A 370 11.35 -25.89 9.55
C SER A 370 9.85 -25.73 9.31
N PHE A 371 9.04 -26.51 10.02
CA PHE A 371 7.57 -26.50 9.92
C PHE A 371 6.92 -25.20 10.42
N TRP A 372 7.47 -24.58 11.46
CA TRP A 372 6.85 -23.43 12.13
C TRP A 372 6.67 -22.20 11.23
N PRO A 373 7.69 -21.71 10.49
CA PRO A 373 7.53 -20.60 9.56
C PRO A 373 6.51 -20.89 8.45
N ALA A 374 6.44 -22.15 7.98
CA ALA A 374 5.48 -22.54 6.96
C ALA A 374 4.03 -22.52 7.50
N LEU A 375 3.80 -23.01 8.72
CA LEU A 375 2.49 -22.96 9.37
C LEU A 375 2.06 -21.51 9.67
N GLU A 376 2.96 -20.69 10.22
CA GLU A 376 2.75 -19.26 10.45
C GLU A 376 2.28 -18.58 9.17
N LEU A 377 3.06 -18.71 8.09
CA LEU A 377 2.78 -18.04 6.82
C LEU A 377 1.52 -18.58 6.15
N LEU A 378 1.25 -19.89 6.24
CA LEU A 378 0.00 -20.48 5.78
C LEU A 378 -1.21 -19.81 6.46
N LEU A 379 -1.19 -19.69 7.79
CA LEU A 379 -2.29 -19.09 8.54
C LEU A 379 -2.46 -17.59 8.21
N LEU A 380 -1.35 -16.85 8.12
CA LEU A 380 -1.38 -15.41 7.80
C LEU A 380 -1.84 -15.15 6.37
N PHE A 381 -1.32 -15.89 5.37
CA PHE A 381 -1.73 -15.71 3.98
C PHE A 381 -3.18 -16.12 3.76
N VAL A 382 -3.63 -17.25 4.32
CA VAL A 382 -5.03 -17.69 4.21
C VAL A 382 -5.99 -16.74 4.93
N SER A 383 -5.53 -16.05 5.98
CA SER A 383 -6.39 -15.06 6.67
C SER A 383 -6.82 -13.90 5.78
N ILE A 384 -6.03 -13.52 4.77
CA ILE A 384 -6.32 -12.39 3.85
C ILE A 384 -7.54 -12.68 2.94
N PRO A 385 -7.58 -13.76 2.12
CA PRO A 385 -8.77 -14.09 1.34
C PRO A 385 -9.97 -14.41 2.24
N VAL A 386 -9.76 -15.01 3.40
CA VAL A 386 -10.86 -15.26 4.35
C VAL A 386 -11.43 -13.93 4.88
N ALA A 387 -10.60 -12.91 5.12
CA ALA A 387 -11.04 -11.57 5.52
C ALA A 387 -11.89 -10.88 4.44
N TRP A 388 -11.56 -11.07 3.17
CA TRP A 388 -12.31 -10.50 2.06
C TRP A 388 -13.64 -11.20 1.79
N TYR A 389 -13.68 -12.52 1.80
CA TYR A 389 -14.82 -13.27 1.22
C TYR A 389 -15.58 -14.13 2.21
N SER A 390 -14.96 -14.46 3.33
CA SER A 390 -15.56 -15.32 4.35
C SER A 390 -15.98 -14.51 5.56
N SER A 391 -16.05 -15.17 6.71
CA SER A 391 -16.40 -14.53 7.98
C SER A 391 -15.21 -13.78 8.58
N THR A 392 -15.42 -12.50 8.92
CA THR A 392 -14.45 -11.64 9.60
C THR A 392 -13.89 -12.29 10.87
N TRP A 393 -14.74 -12.97 11.68
CA TRP A 393 -14.26 -13.61 12.90
C TRP A 393 -13.33 -14.79 12.62
N ILE A 394 -13.60 -15.58 11.57
CA ILE A 394 -12.73 -16.69 11.16
C ILE A 394 -11.39 -16.13 10.67
N ALA A 395 -11.43 -15.08 9.85
CA ALA A 395 -10.23 -14.41 9.36
C ALA A 395 -9.36 -13.90 10.50
N CYS A 396 -9.95 -13.22 11.48
CA CYS A 396 -9.26 -12.73 12.66
C CYS A 396 -8.67 -13.86 13.52
N ILE A 397 -9.37 -14.99 13.69
CA ILE A 397 -8.82 -16.16 14.41
C ILE A 397 -7.63 -16.74 13.66
N LEU A 398 -7.73 -16.91 12.34
CA LEU A 398 -6.61 -17.42 11.52
C LEU A 398 -5.40 -16.49 11.62
N HIS A 399 -5.62 -15.18 11.50
CA HIS A 399 -4.54 -14.20 11.60
C HIS A 399 -3.90 -14.19 12.98
N ALA A 400 -4.70 -14.14 14.05
CA ALA A 400 -4.21 -14.20 15.43
C ALA A 400 -3.46 -15.52 15.71
N SER A 401 -3.93 -16.63 15.16
CA SER A 401 -3.26 -17.93 15.27
C SER A 401 -1.91 -17.95 14.53
N GLY A 402 -1.83 -17.32 13.36
CA GLY A 402 -0.57 -17.13 12.62
C GLY A 402 0.43 -16.29 13.40
N MET A 403 -0.02 -15.17 13.97
CA MET A 403 0.80 -14.32 14.84
C MET A 403 1.24 -15.05 16.12
N LEU A 404 0.38 -15.90 16.70
CA LEU A 404 0.75 -16.74 17.85
C LEU A 404 1.79 -17.80 17.44
N ALA A 405 1.61 -18.46 16.29
CA ALA A 405 2.58 -19.41 15.77
C ALA A 405 3.94 -18.74 15.52
N TYR A 406 3.96 -17.50 15.01
CA TYR A 406 5.15 -16.67 14.91
C TYR A 406 5.83 -16.48 16.28
N THR A 407 5.08 -16.06 17.31
CA THR A 407 5.66 -15.82 18.64
C THR A 407 6.22 -17.10 19.27
N ILE A 408 5.48 -18.21 19.22
CA ILE A 408 5.93 -19.49 19.76
C ILE A 408 7.15 -20.02 18.99
N GLY A 409 7.05 -20.04 17.66
CA GLY A 409 8.08 -20.61 16.79
C GLY A 409 9.39 -19.82 16.78
N ARG A 410 9.34 -18.49 16.98
CA ARG A 410 10.51 -17.63 16.84
C ARG A 410 11.03 -17.04 18.14
N LEU A 411 10.14 -16.81 19.11
CA LEU A 411 10.48 -16.25 20.41
C LEU A 411 10.46 -17.31 21.53
N GLY A 412 10.19 -18.57 21.18
CA GLY A 412 10.23 -19.72 22.09
C GLY A 412 9.08 -19.79 23.10
N SER A 413 8.22 -18.78 23.18
CA SER A 413 7.04 -18.77 24.05
C SER A 413 5.94 -17.83 23.54
N PRO A 414 4.66 -18.05 23.90
CA PRO A 414 3.55 -17.19 23.48
C PRO A 414 3.62 -15.77 24.05
N LEU A 415 4.48 -15.52 25.05
CA LEU A 415 4.72 -14.22 25.66
C LEU A 415 6.19 -13.77 25.49
N GLY A 416 6.92 -14.38 24.54
CA GLY A 416 8.37 -14.20 24.37
C GLY A 416 8.79 -12.86 23.75
N PHE A 417 7.91 -11.85 23.76
CA PHE A 417 8.19 -10.55 23.17
C PHE A 417 9.36 -9.87 23.87
N ASP A 418 10.44 -9.64 23.12
CA ASP A 418 11.50 -8.72 23.55
C ASP A 418 11.05 -7.28 23.31
N LEU A 419 10.51 -6.64 24.35
CA LEU A 419 9.96 -5.29 24.30
C LEU A 419 11.01 -4.18 24.13
N THR A 420 12.30 -4.53 24.09
CA THR A 420 13.35 -3.57 23.67
C THR A 420 13.26 -3.26 22.17
N TYR A 421 12.64 -4.15 21.37
CA TYR A 421 12.36 -3.93 19.95
C TYR A 421 10.98 -3.28 19.78
N LEU A 422 10.92 -2.13 19.09
CA LEU A 422 9.68 -1.43 18.80
C LEU A 422 8.72 -2.32 18.01
N THR A 423 9.24 -3.14 17.09
CA THR A 423 8.43 -4.05 16.27
C THR A 423 7.65 -5.05 17.12
N HIS A 424 8.21 -5.55 18.21
CA HIS A 424 7.51 -6.47 19.11
C HIS A 424 6.33 -5.82 19.84
N TRP A 425 6.38 -4.51 20.13
CA TRP A 425 5.21 -3.77 20.63
C TRP A 425 4.07 -3.77 19.62
N PHE A 426 4.37 -3.49 18.35
CA PHE A 426 3.37 -3.49 17.29
C PHE A 426 2.82 -4.89 17.01
N VAL A 427 3.66 -5.93 17.02
CA VAL A 427 3.23 -7.33 16.87
C VAL A 427 2.30 -7.74 18.03
N ALA A 428 2.65 -7.43 19.27
CA ALA A 428 1.82 -7.73 20.44
C ALA A 428 0.48 -6.97 20.40
N ALA A 429 0.50 -5.69 20.06
CA ALA A 429 -0.73 -4.88 19.90
C ALA A 429 -1.61 -5.42 18.76
N THR A 430 -1.00 -5.84 17.65
CA THR A 430 -1.72 -6.44 16.51
C THR A 430 -2.39 -7.75 16.91
N LEU A 431 -1.69 -8.64 17.62
CA LEU A 431 -2.27 -9.87 18.15
C LEU A 431 -3.46 -9.58 19.09
N LEU A 432 -3.32 -8.61 20.00
CA LEU A 432 -4.39 -8.22 20.92
C LEU A 432 -5.61 -7.67 20.18
N VAL A 433 -5.40 -6.72 19.25
CA VAL A 433 -6.48 -6.09 18.48
C VAL A 433 -7.18 -7.10 17.58
N THR A 434 -6.44 -7.96 16.88
CA THR A 434 -7.05 -9.01 16.04
C THR A 434 -7.84 -10.03 16.84
N PHE A 435 -7.38 -10.40 18.03
CA PHE A 435 -8.16 -11.24 18.94
C PHE A 435 -9.45 -10.54 19.42
N ALA A 436 -9.36 -9.26 19.81
CA ALA A 436 -10.52 -8.47 20.20
C ALA A 436 -11.53 -8.30 19.03
N LEU A 437 -11.04 -8.15 17.81
CA LEU A 437 -11.85 -8.14 16.59
C LEU A 437 -12.54 -9.49 16.37
N ALA A 438 -11.84 -10.62 16.54
CA ALA A 438 -12.45 -11.94 16.45
C ALA A 438 -13.62 -12.10 17.43
N VAL A 439 -13.41 -11.73 18.69
CA VAL A 439 -14.43 -11.84 19.74
C VAL A 439 -15.63 -10.91 19.46
N SER A 440 -15.37 -9.64 19.17
CA SER A 440 -16.45 -8.66 18.93
C SER A 440 -17.29 -9.01 17.70
N THR A 441 -16.65 -9.44 16.60
CA THR A 441 -17.34 -9.86 15.37
C THR A 441 -18.08 -11.18 15.53
N PHE A 442 -17.55 -12.14 16.30
CA PHE A 442 -18.23 -13.38 16.63
C PHE A 442 -19.50 -13.15 17.46
N ILE A 443 -19.40 -12.36 18.53
CA ILE A 443 -20.56 -11.99 19.37
C ILE A 443 -21.61 -11.29 18.51
N SER A 444 -21.18 -10.37 17.65
CA SER A 444 -22.11 -9.66 16.77
C SER A 444 -22.81 -10.60 15.80
N TRP A 445 -22.07 -11.55 15.19
CA TRP A 445 -22.66 -12.56 14.31
C TRP A 445 -23.73 -13.39 15.02
N LEU A 446 -23.47 -13.84 16.26
CA LEU A 446 -24.47 -14.54 17.07
C LEU A 446 -25.72 -13.69 17.37
N LEU A 447 -25.52 -12.39 17.65
CA LEU A 447 -26.62 -11.47 17.95
C LEU A 447 -27.49 -11.16 16.73
N TYR A 448 -26.91 -11.05 15.53
CA TYR A 448 -27.67 -10.86 14.29
C TYR A 448 -28.34 -12.15 13.80
N SER A 449 -27.70 -13.30 14.01
CA SER A 449 -28.27 -14.61 13.64
C SER A 449 -29.38 -15.06 14.60
N SER A 450 -29.42 -14.54 15.82
CA SER A 450 -30.51 -14.80 16.75
C SER A 450 -31.57 -13.70 16.61
N CYS A 451 -32.80 -14.06 16.25
CA CYS A 451 -33.92 -13.13 16.06
C CYS A 451 -34.32 -12.28 17.30
N PHE A 452 -33.53 -12.33 18.38
CA PHE A 452 -33.85 -11.80 19.71
C PHE A 452 -33.13 -10.50 20.08
N SER A 453 -32.17 -10.01 19.29
CA SER A 453 -31.44 -8.79 19.62
C SER A 453 -31.53 -7.76 18.51
N GLN A 454 -32.51 -6.86 18.59
CA GLN A 454 -32.47 -5.55 17.92
C GLN A 454 -32.12 -4.43 18.94
N GLY A 455 -31.35 -4.77 19.98
CA GLY A 455 -31.10 -3.91 21.12
C GLY A 455 -29.95 -2.90 20.95
N ARG A 456 -29.87 -1.94 21.89
CA ARG A 456 -28.85 -0.86 21.96
C ARG A 456 -27.40 -1.36 22.00
N TYR A 457 -27.15 -2.61 22.40
CA TYR A 457 -25.80 -3.18 22.54
C TYR A 457 -25.08 -3.41 21.22
N ILE A 458 -25.82 -3.62 20.13
CA ILE A 458 -25.25 -3.83 18.80
C ILE A 458 -24.45 -2.60 18.35
N VAL A 459 -24.97 -1.39 18.58
CA VAL A 459 -24.30 -0.13 18.22
C VAL A 459 -22.96 0.02 18.94
N TRP A 460 -22.87 -0.39 20.20
CA TRP A 460 -21.60 -0.35 20.95
C TRP A 460 -20.56 -1.32 20.38
N LEU A 461 -21.00 -2.52 19.96
CA LEU A 461 -20.12 -3.49 19.33
C LEU A 461 -19.66 -3.04 17.94
N GLU A 462 -20.54 -2.43 17.14
CA GLU A 462 -20.19 -1.85 15.84
C GLU A 462 -19.15 -0.73 16.01
N ASN A 463 -19.36 0.19 16.96
CA ASN A 463 -18.40 1.24 17.26
C ASN A 463 -17.05 0.67 17.72
N LEU A 464 -17.06 -0.31 18.62
CA LEU A 464 -15.83 -0.95 19.07
C LEU A 464 -15.09 -1.64 17.92
N THR A 465 -15.78 -2.40 17.06
CA THR A 465 -15.17 -3.04 15.89
C THR A 465 -14.55 -2.00 14.96
N ALA A 466 -15.26 -0.90 14.66
CA ALA A 466 -14.75 0.18 13.83
C ALA A 466 -13.46 0.80 14.39
N LEU A 467 -13.44 1.14 15.69
CA LEU A 467 -12.26 1.70 16.34
C LEU A 467 -11.08 0.71 16.33
N LEU A 468 -11.34 -0.58 16.54
CA LEU A 468 -10.32 -1.62 16.48
C LEU A 468 -9.74 -1.80 15.07
N ILE A 469 -10.57 -1.75 14.02
CA ILE A 469 -10.10 -1.80 12.62
C ILE A 469 -9.26 -0.56 12.31
N VAL A 470 -9.72 0.64 12.69
CA VAL A 470 -8.96 1.89 12.48
C VAL A 470 -7.61 1.84 13.19
N ALA A 471 -7.58 1.37 14.44
CA ALA A 471 -6.34 1.17 15.18
C ALA A 471 -5.41 0.18 14.46
N LEU A 472 -5.95 -0.96 14.02
CA LEU A 472 -5.19 -1.99 13.31
C LEU A 472 -4.58 -1.47 12.01
N VAL A 473 -5.39 -0.83 11.16
CA VAL A 473 -4.94 -0.28 9.88
C VAL A 473 -3.91 0.82 10.08
N SER A 474 -4.12 1.71 11.04
CA SER A 474 -3.17 2.79 11.34
C SER A 474 -1.81 2.24 11.78
N MET A 475 -1.81 1.32 12.75
CA MET A 475 -0.59 0.67 13.23
C MET A 475 0.16 -0.05 12.10
N GLN A 476 -0.58 -0.82 11.30
CA GLN A 476 -0.01 -1.62 10.24
C GLN A 476 0.50 -0.75 9.09
N LEU A 477 -0.25 0.26 8.64
CA LEU A 477 0.19 1.18 7.60
C LEU A 477 1.46 1.94 8.01
N PHE A 478 1.49 2.47 9.23
CA PHE A 478 2.66 3.14 9.79
C PHE A 478 3.87 2.21 9.79
N LEU A 479 3.70 0.99 10.33
CA LEU A 479 4.78 0.01 10.42
C LEU A 479 5.26 -0.42 9.04
N THR A 480 4.36 -0.72 8.09
CA THR A 480 4.70 -1.14 6.74
C THR A 480 5.54 -0.07 6.05
N ILE A 481 5.03 1.16 5.90
CA ILE A 481 5.72 2.19 5.11
C ILE A 481 7.03 2.60 5.77
N ALA A 482 7.08 2.72 7.11
CA ALA A 482 8.33 3.01 7.82
C ALA A 482 9.40 1.93 7.57
N SER A 483 8.99 0.66 7.56
CA SER A 483 9.90 -0.47 7.36
C SER A 483 10.39 -0.57 5.91
N LEU A 484 9.52 -0.26 4.94
CA LEU A 484 9.91 -0.16 3.52
C LEU A 484 10.97 0.92 3.32
N GLY A 485 10.78 2.08 3.98
CA GLY A 485 11.75 3.15 4.02
C GLY A 485 13.10 2.71 4.58
N ILE A 486 13.12 2.05 5.74
CA ILE A 486 14.35 1.56 6.37
C ILE A 486 15.09 0.57 5.45
N ILE A 487 14.39 -0.39 4.84
CA ILE A 487 15.01 -1.34 3.91
C ILE A 487 15.58 -0.64 2.67
N SER A 488 14.89 0.36 2.13
CA SER A 488 15.36 1.09 0.95
C SER A 488 16.65 1.89 1.20
N GLY A 489 16.90 2.27 2.46
CA GLY A 489 18.10 2.98 2.89
C GLY A 489 19.30 2.07 3.19
N TYR A 490 19.13 0.74 3.12
CA TYR A 490 20.22 -0.20 3.38
C TYR A 490 21.33 -0.04 2.35
N ASP A 491 22.55 0.19 2.84
CA ASP A 491 23.72 0.49 2.04
C ASP A 491 24.53 -0.74 1.61
N GLY A 492 24.10 -1.94 2.03
CA GLY A 492 24.86 -3.18 1.83
C GLY A 492 25.87 -3.46 2.95
N SER A 493 25.85 -2.69 4.04
CA SER A 493 26.67 -2.94 5.22
C SER A 493 26.38 -4.31 5.82
N LEU A 494 27.42 -5.05 6.25
CA LEU A 494 27.22 -6.32 6.95
C LEU A 494 26.34 -6.08 8.18
N MET A 495 25.14 -6.66 8.21
CA MET A 495 24.38 -6.77 9.45
C MET A 495 25.18 -7.65 10.40
N LYS A 496 25.93 -7.03 11.32
CA LYS A 496 26.55 -7.75 12.44
C LYS A 496 25.41 -8.36 13.23
N ALA A 497 25.29 -9.68 13.20
CA ALA A 497 24.39 -10.43 14.05
C ALA A 497 24.79 -10.16 15.52
N THR A 498 24.24 -9.11 16.12
CA THR A 498 24.46 -8.78 17.53
C THR A 498 23.72 -9.80 18.38
N ASN A 499 24.42 -10.86 18.79
CA ASN A 499 24.08 -11.83 19.84
C ASN A 499 22.70 -12.53 19.81
N VAL A 500 21.81 -12.23 18.87
CA VAL A 500 20.62 -13.02 18.59
C VAL A 500 21.04 -14.12 17.64
N GLN A 501 21.24 -15.31 18.22
CA GLN A 501 21.35 -16.63 17.60
C GLN A 501 21.16 -16.62 16.08
N ALA A 502 22.27 -16.76 15.33
CA ALA A 502 22.38 -16.71 13.87
C ALA A 502 21.09 -17.10 13.13
N SER A 503 20.20 -16.13 12.89
CA SER A 503 19.06 -16.32 12.00
C SER A 503 19.57 -16.15 10.59
N SER A 504 19.36 -17.16 9.75
CA SER A 504 19.68 -17.09 8.32
C SER A 504 18.95 -15.89 7.68
N TRP A 505 19.49 -15.27 6.62
CA TRP A 505 18.84 -14.15 5.92
C TRP A 505 17.44 -14.49 5.43
N ARG A 506 17.25 -15.74 5.00
CA ARG A 506 15.96 -16.39 4.76
C ARG A 506 14.99 -16.26 5.95
N SER A 507 15.40 -16.64 7.15
CA SER A 507 14.60 -16.48 8.36
C SER A 507 14.31 -15.01 8.65
N ALA A 508 15.31 -14.14 8.59
CA ALA A 508 15.15 -12.70 8.82
C ALA A 508 14.15 -12.05 7.85
N SER A 509 14.20 -12.44 6.57
CA SER A 509 13.28 -11.94 5.54
C SER A 509 11.83 -12.36 5.78
N MET A 510 11.61 -13.63 6.14
CA MET A 510 10.28 -14.10 6.52
C MET A 510 9.77 -13.37 7.77
N GLN A 511 10.63 -13.18 8.77
CA GLN A 511 10.33 -12.39 9.98
C GLN A 511 9.86 -11.00 9.60
N TRP A 512 10.62 -10.36 8.71
CA TRP A 512 10.33 -9.00 8.27
C TRP A 512 8.98 -8.92 7.55
N ALA A 513 8.71 -9.82 6.59
CA ALA A 513 7.44 -9.84 5.87
C ALA A 513 6.24 -10.03 6.82
N THR A 514 6.35 -10.95 7.77
CA THR A 514 5.31 -11.20 8.79
C THR A 514 5.08 -9.99 9.68
N GLN A 515 6.15 -9.43 10.25
CA GLN A 515 6.05 -8.33 11.21
C GLN A 515 5.53 -7.05 10.56
N HIS A 516 5.91 -6.77 9.31
CA HIS A 516 5.78 -5.43 8.75
C HIS A 516 4.79 -5.32 7.60
N CYS A 517 4.47 -6.38 6.87
CA CYS A 517 3.67 -6.27 5.65
C CYS A 517 2.36 -7.08 5.71
N LEU A 518 2.40 -8.34 6.14
CA LEU A 518 1.22 -9.21 6.09
C LEU A 518 0.04 -8.67 6.92
N GLY A 519 0.33 -8.08 8.08
CA GLY A 519 -0.69 -7.46 8.93
C GLY A 519 -1.44 -6.32 8.25
N PHE A 520 -0.78 -5.52 7.41
CA PHE A 520 -1.44 -4.45 6.65
C PHE A 520 -2.43 -5.00 5.63
N PHE A 521 -2.03 -6.00 4.83
CA PHE A 521 -2.93 -6.56 3.81
C PHE A 521 -4.14 -7.25 4.44
N PHE A 522 -3.94 -7.91 5.57
CA PHE A 522 -5.05 -8.42 6.37
C PHE A 522 -5.95 -7.29 6.88
N ALA A 523 -5.39 -6.24 7.48
CA ALA A 523 -6.15 -5.10 8.00
C ALA A 523 -6.93 -4.37 6.89
N ALA A 524 -6.28 -4.12 5.76
CA ALA A 524 -6.91 -3.52 4.59
C ALA A 524 -7.98 -4.44 4.00
N ALA A 525 -7.78 -5.77 4.06
CA ALA A 525 -8.80 -6.71 3.67
C ALA A 525 -10.02 -6.70 4.59
N LEU A 526 -9.84 -6.47 5.89
CA LEU A 526 -10.97 -6.24 6.80
C LEU A 526 -11.74 -4.97 6.43
N VAL A 527 -11.05 -3.86 6.14
CA VAL A 527 -11.67 -2.61 5.69
C VAL A 527 -12.44 -2.80 4.38
N GLY A 528 -11.84 -3.50 3.42
CA GLY A 528 -12.38 -3.70 2.09
C GLY A 528 -13.44 -4.79 1.96
N GLY A 529 -13.33 -5.81 2.79
CA GLY A 529 -14.19 -6.99 2.80
C GLY A 529 -15.50 -6.73 3.55
N ARG A 530 -15.46 -6.14 4.77
CA ARG A 530 -16.63 -6.08 5.66
C ARG A 530 -16.56 -4.98 6.76
N PHE A 531 -17.39 -3.94 6.58
CA PHE A 531 -18.04 -3.03 7.57
C PHE A 531 -17.29 -1.93 8.34
N GLU A 532 -18.05 -0.83 8.57
CA GLU A 532 -18.12 0.04 9.76
C GLU A 532 -17.05 1.09 10.05
N THR A 533 -15.93 1.15 9.32
CA THR A 533 -14.90 2.18 9.63
C THR A 533 -15.40 3.61 9.50
N GLN A 534 -16.41 3.86 8.65
CA GLN A 534 -16.99 5.18 8.41
C GLN A 534 -18.52 5.18 8.61
N ASN A 535 -19.01 4.45 9.61
CA ASN A 535 -20.41 4.53 10.01
C ASN A 535 -20.74 5.97 10.42
N GLU A 536 -21.77 6.59 9.84
CA GLU A 536 -22.18 7.98 10.11
C GLU A 536 -22.44 8.25 11.61
N ARG A 537 -22.72 7.20 12.38
CA ARG A 537 -22.93 7.28 13.83
C ARG A 537 -21.65 7.53 14.63
N ILE A 538 -20.48 7.26 14.06
CA ILE A 538 -19.20 7.45 14.73
C ILE A 538 -18.66 8.82 14.36
N ALA A 539 -18.39 9.63 15.38
CA ALA A 539 -17.82 10.95 15.16
C ALA A 539 -16.41 10.83 14.55
N ARG A 540 -16.17 11.49 13.40
CA ARG A 540 -14.88 11.50 12.69
C ARG A 540 -13.68 11.85 13.58
N TRP A 541 -13.85 12.80 14.50
CA TRP A 541 -12.79 13.17 15.45
C TRP A 541 -12.33 11.99 16.32
N LEU A 542 -13.23 11.05 16.65
CA LEU A 542 -12.90 9.86 17.44
C LEU A 542 -12.07 8.87 16.60
N LEU A 543 -12.45 8.65 15.34
CA LEU A 543 -11.69 7.82 14.40
C LEU A 543 -10.27 8.38 14.22
N ARG A 544 -10.14 9.71 14.01
CA ARG A 544 -8.84 10.40 13.93
C ARG A 544 -8.03 10.26 15.21
N THR A 545 -8.68 10.43 16.36
CA THR A 545 -8.01 10.28 17.66
C THR A 545 -7.42 8.88 17.79
N VAL A 546 -8.17 7.83 17.45
CA VAL A 546 -7.67 6.46 17.48
C VAL A 546 -6.55 6.24 16.46
N TRP A 547 -6.73 6.74 15.23
CA TRP A 547 -5.73 6.64 14.16
C TRP A 547 -4.37 7.19 14.62
N PHE A 548 -4.33 8.39 15.18
CA PHE A 548 -3.09 9.04 15.59
C PHE A 548 -2.59 8.59 16.96
N ALA A 549 -3.48 8.37 17.93
CA ALA A 549 -3.06 8.08 19.30
C ALA A 549 -2.45 6.69 19.47
N VAL A 550 -2.95 5.66 18.77
CA VAL A 550 -2.50 4.29 19.01
C VAL A 550 -1.02 4.07 18.62
N PRO A 551 -0.55 4.39 17.40
CA PRO A 551 0.86 4.24 17.06
C PRO A 551 1.77 5.13 17.92
N VAL A 552 1.34 6.36 18.23
CA VAL A 552 2.10 7.30 19.08
C VAL A 552 2.22 6.77 20.51
N LEU A 553 1.15 6.20 21.06
CA LEU A 553 1.15 5.59 22.39
C LEU A 553 2.13 4.42 22.44
N LEU A 554 2.09 3.51 21.44
CA LEU A 554 3.02 2.37 21.37
C LEU A 554 4.47 2.83 21.28
N ALA A 555 4.77 3.80 20.41
CA ALA A 555 6.11 4.36 20.29
C ALA A 555 6.57 5.06 21.57
N SER A 556 5.67 5.79 22.25
CA SER A 556 5.96 6.46 23.52
C SER A 556 6.21 5.47 24.66
N CYS A 557 5.41 4.41 24.75
CA CYS A 557 5.60 3.32 25.72
C CYS A 557 6.93 2.61 25.52
N TRP A 558 7.30 2.33 24.26
CA TRP A 558 8.60 1.76 23.91
C TRP A 558 9.76 2.70 24.29
N ALA A 559 9.67 3.99 23.92
CA ALA A 559 10.69 4.97 24.24
C ALA A 559 10.87 5.14 25.76
N PHE A 560 9.76 5.17 26.50
CA PHE A 560 9.78 5.18 27.96
C PHE A 560 10.46 3.93 28.52
N LEU A 561 10.15 2.74 27.99
CA LEU A 561 10.80 1.50 28.42
C LEU A 561 12.31 1.55 28.20
N LEU A 562 12.78 1.98 27.02
CA LEU A 562 14.22 2.10 26.73
C LEU A 562 14.93 3.08 27.67
N LEU A 563 14.30 4.24 27.93
CA LEU A 563 14.83 5.22 28.87
C LEU A 563 14.89 4.65 30.30
N ALA A 564 13.85 3.94 30.72
CA ALA A 564 13.78 3.34 32.05
C ALA A 564 14.75 2.16 32.22
N SER A 565 15.00 1.39 31.16
CA SER A 565 15.89 0.22 31.20
C SER A 565 17.36 0.54 30.94
N ALA A 566 17.71 1.82 30.70
CA ALA A 566 19.04 2.26 30.29
C ALA A 566 19.63 1.42 29.14
N SER A 567 18.77 0.91 28.25
CA SER A 567 19.15 0.03 27.15
C SER A 567 19.37 0.85 25.89
N TYR A 568 20.35 0.44 25.08
CA TYR A 568 20.57 1.05 23.78
C TYR A 568 19.53 0.54 22.77
N ALA A 569 19.09 1.42 21.86
CA ALA A 569 18.22 1.02 20.77
C ALA A 569 18.99 0.07 19.83
N PRO A 570 18.49 -1.14 19.54
CA PRO A 570 19.19 -2.13 18.73
C PRO A 570 19.27 -1.75 17.24
N TYR A 571 18.57 -0.70 16.82
CA TYR A 571 18.46 -0.27 15.41
C TYR A 571 19.60 0.66 14.94
N GLY A 572 20.56 1.00 15.81
CA GLY A 572 21.51 2.10 15.60
C GLY A 572 22.70 1.87 14.65
N THR A 573 22.71 0.82 13.82
CA THR A 573 23.95 0.44 13.09
C THR A 573 23.81 0.01 11.63
N THR A 574 22.60 -0.01 11.04
CA THR A 574 22.37 -0.70 9.76
C THR A 574 22.01 0.21 8.58
N GLY A 575 22.19 1.53 8.68
CA GLY A 575 21.90 2.44 7.56
C GLY A 575 22.36 3.88 7.77
N ASP A 576 22.48 4.61 6.67
CA ASP A 576 22.80 6.04 6.68
C ASP A 576 21.67 6.85 7.34
N ALA A 577 22.04 7.76 8.26
CA ALA A 577 21.09 8.51 9.06
C ALA A 577 20.16 9.39 8.21
N ALA A 578 20.66 9.97 7.12
CA ALA A 578 19.84 10.79 6.23
C ALA A 578 18.80 9.94 5.48
N SER A 579 19.20 8.75 5.02
CA SER A 579 18.30 7.77 4.40
C SER A 579 17.18 7.33 5.37
N ILE A 580 17.50 7.10 6.65
CA ILE A 580 16.51 6.77 7.70
C ILE A 580 15.54 7.93 7.94
N VAL A 581 16.03 9.17 7.97
CA VAL A 581 15.18 10.36 8.15
C VAL A 581 14.23 10.53 6.96
N ILE A 582 14.72 10.42 5.73
CA ILE A 582 13.91 10.52 4.51
C ILE A 582 12.87 9.41 4.46
N ALA A 583 13.26 8.17 4.76
CA ALA A 583 12.37 7.03 4.89
C ALA A 583 11.25 7.28 5.92
N THR A 584 11.60 7.85 7.08
CA THR A 584 10.65 8.17 8.14
C THR A 584 9.67 9.26 7.70
N LEU A 585 10.16 10.31 7.03
CA LEU A 585 9.32 11.36 6.47
C LEU A 585 8.38 10.80 5.39
N ALA A 586 8.91 9.99 4.48
CA ALA A 586 8.13 9.32 3.44
C ALA A 586 7.08 8.35 3.99
N ALA A 587 7.24 7.87 5.23
CA ALA A 587 6.27 7.01 5.92
C ALA A 587 5.21 7.77 6.71
N LEU A 588 5.62 8.80 7.46
CA LEU A 588 4.70 9.64 8.24
C LEU A 588 3.66 10.33 7.36
N LEU A 589 4.06 10.68 6.16
CA LEU A 589 3.31 11.50 5.24
C LEU A 589 2.05 10.79 4.69
N PRO A 590 2.14 9.62 4.02
CA PRO A 590 0.97 8.83 3.62
C PRO A 590 0.11 8.40 4.81
N TRP A 591 0.73 8.05 5.94
CA TRP A 591 0.01 7.70 7.17
C TRP A 591 -0.83 8.88 7.71
N THR A 592 -0.26 10.09 7.71
CA THR A 592 -0.95 11.29 8.18
C THR A 592 -2.10 11.66 7.26
N LEU A 593 -1.88 11.62 5.95
CA LEU A 593 -2.91 11.97 4.97
C LEU A 593 -4.05 10.96 4.98
N ALA A 594 -3.76 9.66 5.04
CA ALA A 594 -4.78 8.63 5.21
C ALA A 594 -5.60 8.86 6.49
N GLY A 595 -4.95 9.22 7.61
CA GLY A 595 -5.66 9.54 8.85
C GLY A 595 -6.53 10.78 8.79
N ILE A 596 -6.11 11.84 8.10
CA ILE A 596 -6.90 13.07 7.96
C ILE A 596 -8.11 12.84 7.06
N VAL A 597 -7.93 12.06 6.00
CA VAL A 597 -8.86 12.02 4.88
C VAL A 597 -9.78 10.79 4.93
N MET A 598 -9.33 9.68 5.54
CA MET A 598 -10.15 8.48 5.73
C MET A 598 -10.82 8.39 7.11
N CYS A 599 -10.41 9.18 8.10
CA CYS A 599 -11.05 9.24 9.42
C CYS A 599 -11.65 10.62 9.64
#